data_AF-A0A199VVX0-F1
#
_entry.id   AF-A0A199VVX0-F1
#
_cell.length_a   1.000
_cell.length_b   1.000
_cell.length_c   1.000
_cell.angle_alpha   90.00
_cell.angle_beta   90.00
_cell.angle_gamma   90.00
#
_symmetry.space_group_name_H-M   'P 1'
#
loop_
_entity.id
_entity.type
_entity.pdbx_description
1 polymer ?
#
loop_
_entity_poly.entity_id
_entity_poly.type
_entity_poly.pdbx_seq_one_letter_code
_entity_poly.pdbx_strand_id
1 'polypeptide(L)'
;AKPPLAVIFPEPEQSLKSAGMFYLSKIEHDLPMPPRLLNRPLISAIKGELERLFLDKVKFRMVVFQPFIGEILTGKIESSDEACLRLSLGFFNDIYIPEHRIARPCKRGDDGIWVWLYEGEELPLDIGEEVRFRVVNIKYPPVPNEQKEDAKPFAPMEIIGETSGDGLGLPSWWGD
;
A
#
# COMPACT_ATOMS: atom_id res chain seq x y z
N ALA A 1 32.40 -1.91 -12.40
CA ALA A 1 30.96 -2.21 -12.28
C ALA A 1 30.79 -3.32 -11.25
N LYS A 2 30.06 -3.06 -10.17
CA LYS A 2 29.84 -3.97 -9.04
C LYS A 2 28.57 -4.78 -9.35
N PRO A 3 28.55 -6.12 -9.25
CA PRO A 3 27.32 -6.88 -9.43
C PRO A 3 26.34 -6.57 -8.29
N PRO A 4 25.02 -6.68 -8.51
CA PRO A 4 24.06 -6.46 -7.44
C PRO A 4 24.21 -7.55 -6.38
N LEU A 5 24.13 -7.16 -5.11
CA LEU A 5 24.18 -8.08 -3.98
C LEU A 5 23.05 -9.11 -4.12
N ALA A 6 23.42 -10.39 -4.16
CA ALA A 6 22.49 -11.48 -3.91
C ALA A 6 22.09 -11.39 -2.43
N VAL A 7 20.86 -10.97 -2.16
CA VAL A 7 20.26 -11.11 -0.84
C VAL A 7 19.89 -12.57 -0.69
N ILE A 8 20.71 -13.31 0.06
CA ILE A 8 20.42 -14.67 0.50
C ILE A 8 19.32 -14.55 1.56
N PHE A 9 18.07 -14.75 1.17
CA PHE A 9 16.99 -14.94 2.12
C PHE A 9 17.05 -16.38 2.65
N PRO A 10 16.85 -16.60 3.96
CA PRO A 10 16.90 -17.94 4.54
C PRO A 10 15.86 -18.85 3.89
N GLU A 11 16.28 -20.07 3.52
CA GLU A 11 15.36 -21.09 3.01
C GLU A 11 14.26 -21.35 4.04
N PRO A 12 12.98 -21.41 3.63
CA PRO A 12 11.94 -21.84 4.55
C PRO A 12 12.13 -23.34 4.82
N GLU A 13 12.51 -23.67 6.06
CA GLU A 13 12.56 -25.02 6.59
C GLU A 13 11.25 -25.78 6.33
N GLN A 14 11.37 -26.80 5.46
CA GLN A 14 10.72 -28.11 5.45
C GLN A 14 9.36 -28.28 6.15
N SER A 15 8.32 -28.54 5.35
CA SER A 15 7.67 -29.86 5.26
C SER A 15 6.34 -29.74 4.53
N LEU A 16 6.34 -29.98 3.22
CA LEU A 16 5.11 -30.20 2.46
C LEU A 16 5.22 -31.59 1.84
N LYS A 17 4.63 -32.55 2.55
CA LYS A 17 4.56 -33.96 2.18
C LYS A 17 4.19 -34.11 0.71
N SER A 18 5.05 -34.78 -0.06
CA SER A 18 4.70 -35.32 -1.36
C SER A 18 3.58 -36.34 -1.16
N ALA A 19 2.34 -35.96 -1.49
CA ALA A 19 1.35 -36.94 -1.88
C ALA A 19 1.78 -37.41 -3.28
N GLY A 20 2.06 -38.71 -3.42
CA GLY A 20 2.62 -39.30 -4.64
C GLY A 20 1.93 -38.76 -5.92
N MET A 21 2.77 -38.39 -6.89
CA MET A 21 2.48 -37.77 -8.20
C MET A 21 2.49 -36.23 -8.27
N PHE A 22 2.44 -35.48 -7.17
CA PHE A 22 2.44 -34.01 -7.22
C PHE A 22 3.57 -33.39 -6.39
N TYR A 23 4.22 -32.35 -6.94
CA TYR A 23 5.17 -31.50 -6.23
C TYR A 23 4.66 -30.05 -6.20
N LEU A 24 4.93 -29.34 -5.10
CA LEU A 24 4.61 -27.92 -4.98
C LEU A 24 5.87 -27.12 -5.28
N SER A 25 5.81 -26.24 -6.27
CA SER A 25 6.87 -25.28 -6.56
C SER A 25 6.37 -23.85 -6.37
N LYS A 26 7.21 -23.03 -5.74
CA LYS A 26 7.00 -21.57 -5.68
C LYS A 26 7.48 -20.98 -7.02
N ILE A 27 6.63 -20.17 -7.65
CA ILE A 27 6.95 -19.45 -8.89
C ILE A 27 6.76 -17.96 -8.62
N GLU A 28 7.76 -17.16 -8.96
CA GLU A 28 7.69 -15.70 -8.98
C GLU A 28 7.66 -15.27 -10.45
N HIS A 29 6.65 -14.49 -10.84
CA HIS A 29 6.45 -14.08 -12.22
C HIS A 29 5.71 -12.74 -12.30
N ASP A 30 6.21 -11.84 -13.12
CA ASP A 30 5.50 -10.61 -13.49
C ASP A 30 4.46 -10.95 -14.56
N LEU A 31 3.18 -10.77 -14.24
CA LEU A 31 2.05 -11.03 -15.14
C LEU A 31 1.65 -9.75 -15.87
N PRO A 32 2.16 -9.48 -17.09
CA PRO A 32 1.69 -8.34 -17.86
C PRO A 32 0.21 -8.53 -18.19
N MET A 33 -0.63 -7.63 -17.70
CA MET A 33 -2.07 -7.67 -17.91
C MET A 33 -2.44 -7.00 -19.23
N PRO A 34 -2.90 -7.74 -20.26
CA PRO A 34 -3.28 -7.12 -21.51
C PRO A 34 -4.51 -6.19 -21.34
N PRO A 35 -4.59 -5.06 -22.07
CA PRO A 35 -5.63 -4.04 -21.89
C PRO A 35 -7.07 -4.58 -21.90
N ARG A 36 -7.35 -5.59 -22.72
CA ARG A 36 -8.67 -6.25 -22.82
C ARG A 36 -9.17 -6.91 -21.52
N LEU A 37 -8.27 -7.19 -20.58
CA LEU A 37 -8.61 -7.79 -19.29
C LEU A 37 -8.77 -6.77 -18.17
N LEU A 38 -8.39 -5.50 -18.39
CA LEU A 38 -8.50 -4.44 -17.39
C LEU A 38 -9.96 -4.09 -17.04
N ASN A 39 -10.90 -4.40 -17.93
CA ASN A 39 -12.33 -4.19 -17.70
C ASN A 39 -13.01 -5.36 -16.95
N ARG A 40 -12.24 -6.35 -16.48
CA ARG A 40 -12.73 -7.51 -15.73
C ARG A 40 -12.31 -7.43 -14.27
N PRO A 41 -13.03 -8.10 -13.34
CA PRO A 41 -12.56 -8.26 -11.97
C PRO A 41 -11.15 -8.85 -11.93
N LEU A 42 -10.25 -8.26 -11.12
CA LEU A 42 -8.81 -8.58 -11.09
C LEU A 42 -8.52 -10.08 -10.97
N ILE A 43 -9.24 -10.78 -10.08
CA ILE A 43 -9.10 -12.23 -9.89
C ILE A 43 -9.41 -13.01 -11.18
N SER A 44 -10.46 -12.62 -11.90
CA SER A 44 -10.82 -13.27 -13.17
C SER A 44 -9.82 -12.96 -14.27
N ALA A 45 -9.27 -11.75 -14.27
CA ALA A 45 -8.28 -11.30 -15.24
C ALA A 45 -6.96 -12.09 -15.06
N ILE A 46 -6.47 -12.16 -13.82
CA ILE A 46 -5.27 -12.92 -13.44
C ILE A 46 -5.44 -14.41 -13.73
N LYS A 47 -6.61 -14.99 -13.38
CA LYS A 47 -6.92 -16.38 -13.71
C LYS A 47 -6.82 -16.62 -15.22
N GLY A 48 -7.38 -15.75 -16.04
CA GLY A 48 -7.33 -15.87 -17.50
C GLY A 48 -5.91 -15.82 -18.06
N GLU A 49 -5.04 -14.94 -17.56
CA GLU A 49 -3.64 -14.90 -17.99
C GLU A 49 -2.84 -16.10 -17.49
N LEU A 50 -3.09 -16.59 -16.27
CA LEU A 50 -2.45 -17.79 -15.76
C LEU A 50 -2.87 -19.02 -16.56
N GLU A 51 -4.17 -19.18 -16.86
CA GLU A 51 -4.66 -20.25 -17.73
C GLU A 51 -4.13 -20.15 -19.17
N ARG A 52 -3.72 -18.95 -19.63
CA ARG A 52 -3.06 -18.77 -20.93
C ARG A 52 -1.57 -19.13 -20.88
N LEU A 53 -0.88 -18.78 -19.80
CA LEU A 53 0.56 -18.98 -19.64
C LEU A 53 0.92 -20.45 -19.37
N PHE A 54 0.05 -21.18 -18.69
CA PHE A 54 0.27 -22.58 -18.35
C PHE A 54 -0.59 -23.50 -19.21
N LEU A 55 0.03 -24.54 -19.78
CA LEU A 55 -0.60 -25.47 -20.74
C LEU A 55 -1.73 -26.31 -20.14
N ASP A 56 -1.71 -26.54 -18.82
CA ASP A 56 -2.65 -27.39 -18.10
C ASP A 56 -3.41 -26.61 -17.03
N LYS A 57 -4.47 -27.24 -16.49
CA LYS A 57 -5.29 -26.66 -15.41
C LYS A 57 -4.44 -26.35 -14.18
N VAL A 58 -4.20 -25.07 -13.93
CA VAL A 58 -3.44 -24.61 -12.75
C VAL A 58 -4.36 -24.37 -11.56
N LYS A 59 -3.92 -24.82 -10.38
CA LYS A 59 -4.40 -24.31 -9.09
C LYS A 59 -3.27 -23.49 -8.48
N PHE A 60 -3.53 -22.22 -8.20
CA PHE A 60 -2.55 -21.32 -7.60
C PHE A 60 -3.14 -20.64 -6.38
N ARG A 61 -2.26 -20.14 -5.51
CA ARG A 61 -2.60 -19.23 -4.41
C ARG A 61 -1.84 -17.93 -4.65
N MET A 62 -2.50 -16.82 -4.45
CA MET A 62 -1.91 -15.49 -4.62
C MET A 62 -2.07 -14.71 -3.33
N VAL A 63 -1.02 -13.97 -2.98
CA VAL A 63 -1.08 -12.97 -1.91
C VAL A 63 -1.45 -11.65 -2.58
N VAL A 64 -2.55 -11.06 -2.14
CA VAL A 64 -3.06 -9.79 -2.65
C VAL A 64 -3.06 -8.79 -1.51
N PHE A 65 -2.51 -7.61 -1.74
CA PHE A 65 -2.71 -6.50 -0.82
C PHE A 65 -4.14 -5.97 -1.02
N GLN A 66 -5.00 -6.31 -0.07
CA GLN A 66 -6.42 -5.94 -0.07
C GLN A 66 -6.78 -5.40 1.31
N PRO A 67 -6.53 -4.11 1.55
CA PRO A 67 -6.86 -3.50 2.83
C PRO A 67 -8.38 -3.44 3.03
N PHE A 68 -8.82 -3.23 4.27
CA PHE A 68 -10.25 -3.08 4.59
C PHE A 68 -10.54 -1.84 5.44
N ILE A 69 -11.77 -1.34 5.35
CA ILE A 69 -12.21 -0.20 6.16
C ILE A 69 -12.14 -0.58 7.65
N GLY A 70 -11.48 0.25 8.45
CA GLY A 70 -11.22 0.04 9.86
C GLY A 70 -9.86 -0.61 10.17
N GLU A 71 -9.16 -1.12 9.17
CA GLU A 71 -7.81 -1.67 9.35
C GLU A 71 -6.84 -0.58 9.81
N ILE A 72 -5.95 -0.91 10.74
CA ILE A 72 -4.88 -0.01 11.19
C ILE A 72 -3.58 -0.46 10.53
N LEU A 73 -2.97 0.44 9.76
CA LEU A 73 -1.71 0.22 9.06
C LEU A 73 -0.68 1.22 9.53
N THR A 74 0.60 0.89 9.37
CA THR A 74 1.72 1.81 9.66
C THR A 74 2.43 2.12 8.35
N GLY A 75 2.54 3.39 8.01
CA GLY A 75 3.20 3.87 6.80
C GLY A 75 4.08 5.07 7.07
N LYS A 76 5.03 5.31 6.19
CA LYS A 76 5.98 6.42 6.27
C LYS A 76 5.40 7.66 5.59
N ILE A 77 5.54 8.85 6.19
CA ILE A 77 5.16 10.10 5.54
C ILE A 77 6.12 10.39 4.38
N GLU A 78 5.61 10.44 3.15
CA GLU A 78 6.38 10.84 1.97
C GLU A 78 6.30 12.33 1.69
N SER A 79 5.13 12.94 1.84
CA SER A 79 4.93 14.37 1.62
C SER A 79 3.80 14.95 2.48
N SER A 80 3.88 16.26 2.71
CA SER A 80 2.94 17.03 3.52
C SER A 80 2.43 18.25 2.74
N ASP A 81 1.22 18.13 2.19
CA ASP A 81 0.57 19.16 1.41
C ASP A 81 -0.54 19.86 2.21
N GLU A 82 -1.02 21.01 1.72
CA GLU A 82 -2.15 21.73 2.32
C GLU A 82 -3.42 20.89 2.37
N ALA A 83 -3.64 20.00 1.40
CA ALA A 83 -4.85 19.20 1.35
C ALA A 83 -4.74 17.86 2.10
N CYS A 84 -3.54 17.30 2.22
CA CYS A 84 -3.34 15.96 2.80
C CYS A 84 -1.88 15.65 3.15
N LEU A 85 -1.70 14.66 4.04
CA LEU A 85 -0.47 13.89 4.16
C LEU A 85 -0.50 12.72 3.17
N ARG A 86 0.62 12.47 2.50
CA ARG A 86 0.79 11.30 1.65
C ARG A 86 1.70 10.30 2.33
N LEU A 87 1.24 9.05 2.41
CA LEU A 87 1.96 7.96 3.07
C LEU A 87 2.41 6.90 2.07
N SER A 88 3.44 6.14 2.45
CA SER A 88 3.92 4.96 1.74
C SER A 88 4.09 3.77 2.69
N LEU A 89 3.77 2.56 2.20
CA LEU A 89 4.09 1.28 2.84
C LEU A 89 5.39 0.67 2.26
N GLY A 90 6.15 1.44 1.49
CA GLY A 90 7.31 0.98 0.72
C GLY A 90 6.93 0.37 -0.64
N PHE A 91 5.94 -0.54 -0.66
CA PHE A 91 5.45 -1.16 -1.91
C PHE A 91 4.18 -0.50 -2.49
N PHE A 92 3.54 0.40 -1.74
CA PHE A 92 2.30 1.08 -2.12
C PHE A 92 2.29 2.52 -1.58
N ASN A 93 2.05 3.51 -2.45
CA ASN A 93 2.29 4.94 -2.17
C ASN A 93 1.07 5.84 -2.40
N ASP A 94 -0.06 5.27 -2.80
CA ASP A 94 -1.31 5.99 -3.08
C ASP A 94 -2.22 6.01 -1.85
N ILE A 95 -1.64 6.47 -0.72
CA ILE A 95 -2.29 6.58 0.58
C ILE A 95 -2.35 8.05 0.98
N TYR A 96 -3.54 8.51 1.35
CA TYR A 96 -3.79 9.91 1.66
C TYR A 96 -4.53 10.06 2.98
N ILE A 97 -4.05 10.98 3.83
CA ILE A 97 -4.74 11.45 5.03
C ILE A 97 -5.18 12.90 4.77
N PRO A 98 -6.45 13.16 4.40
CA PRO A 98 -6.95 14.50 4.17
C PRO A 98 -6.78 15.39 5.41
N GLU A 99 -6.59 16.71 5.22
CA GLU A 99 -6.40 17.67 6.33
C GLU A 99 -7.45 17.51 7.44
N HIS A 100 -8.70 17.24 7.05
CA HIS A 100 -9.82 17.19 7.98
C HIS A 100 -9.85 15.92 8.83
N ARG A 101 -8.98 14.95 8.52
CA ARG A 101 -8.82 13.65 9.19
C ARG A 101 -7.47 13.52 9.91
N ILE A 102 -6.68 14.59 9.92
CA ILE A 102 -5.53 14.71 10.81
C ILE A 102 -6.05 14.92 12.24
N ALA A 103 -5.30 14.43 13.24
CA ALA A 103 -5.62 14.62 14.64
C ALA A 103 -5.88 16.09 14.98
N ARG A 104 -6.93 16.37 15.77
CA ARG A 104 -7.37 17.74 16.08
C ARG A 104 -7.17 18.08 17.56
N PRO A 105 -6.94 19.36 17.91
CA PRO A 105 -6.72 20.49 16.99
C PRO A 105 -5.36 20.41 16.26
N CYS A 106 -5.30 20.85 15.01
CA CYS A 106 -4.06 20.86 14.22
C CYS A 106 -3.81 22.23 13.57
N LYS A 107 -2.54 22.51 13.27
CA LYS A 107 -2.11 23.64 12.44
C LYS A 107 -1.09 23.14 11.42
N ARG A 108 -0.94 23.87 10.31
CA ARG A 108 0.15 23.67 9.37
C ARG A 108 1.18 24.78 9.60
N GLY A 109 2.43 24.40 9.82
CA GLY A 109 3.54 25.36 9.95
C GLY A 109 3.89 26.00 8.59
N ASP A 110 4.64 27.10 8.65
CA ASP A 110 5.17 27.77 7.44
C ASP A 110 6.19 26.88 6.69
N ASP A 111 6.74 25.88 7.38
CA ASP A 111 7.58 24.81 6.84
C ASP A 111 6.78 23.73 6.07
N GLY A 112 5.45 23.83 6.06
CA GLY A 112 4.54 22.90 5.40
C GLY A 112 4.25 21.63 6.21
N ILE A 113 4.72 21.53 7.45
CA ILE A 113 4.54 20.37 8.33
C ILE A 113 3.24 20.50 9.10
N TRP A 114 2.45 19.43 9.13
CA TRP A 114 1.25 19.36 9.97
C TRP A 114 1.64 19.08 11.42
N VAL A 115 1.06 19.84 12.34
CA VAL A 115 1.32 19.73 13.78
C VAL A 115 0.01 19.48 14.50
N TRP A 116 -0.04 18.40 15.29
CA TRP A 116 -1.11 18.16 16.24
C TRP A 116 -0.84 18.93 17.53
N LEU A 117 -1.83 19.68 18.00
CA LEU A 117 -1.75 20.49 19.21
C LEU A 117 -2.48 19.73 20.33
N TYR A 118 -1.72 19.04 21.17
CA TYR A 118 -2.26 18.18 22.22
C TYR A 118 -1.85 18.68 23.60
N GLU A 119 -2.81 19.05 24.45
CA GLU A 119 -2.59 19.51 25.84
C GLU A 119 -1.52 20.61 26.04
N GLY A 120 -1.28 21.43 25.00
CA GLY A 120 -0.26 22.50 25.03
C GLY A 120 1.10 22.08 24.47
N GLU A 121 1.26 20.83 24.05
CA GLU A 121 2.41 20.33 23.31
C GLU A 121 2.15 20.35 21.80
N GLU A 122 3.24 20.57 21.04
CA GLU A 122 3.24 20.55 19.59
C GLU A 122 3.86 19.24 19.10
N LEU A 123 3.04 18.39 18.49
CA LEU A 123 3.42 17.08 18.00
C LEU A 123 3.48 17.11 16.46
N PRO A 124 4.66 17.35 15.85
CA PRO A 124 4.81 17.43 14.41
C PRO A 124 4.62 16.05 13.74
N LEU A 125 4.13 16.08 12.51
CA LEU A 125 4.05 14.94 11.60
C LEU A 125 5.16 15.08 10.56
N ASP A 126 6.40 14.79 10.98
CA ASP A 126 7.59 15.03 10.17
C ASP A 126 7.69 14.09 8.96
N ILE A 127 8.19 14.63 7.85
CA ILE A 127 8.41 13.83 6.65
C ILE A 127 9.44 12.73 6.95
N GLY A 128 9.07 11.51 6.60
CA GLY A 128 9.92 10.34 6.77
C GLY A 128 9.69 9.57 8.06
N GLU A 129 8.81 10.03 8.95
CA GLU A 129 8.43 9.29 10.15
C GLU A 129 7.32 8.27 9.88
N GLU A 130 7.26 7.24 10.72
CA GLU A 130 6.23 6.21 10.67
C GLU A 130 4.96 6.66 11.40
N VAL A 131 3.83 6.49 10.74
CA VAL A 131 2.51 6.91 11.20
C VAL A 131 1.56 5.74 11.14
N ARG A 132 0.90 5.47 12.27
CA ARG A 132 -0.26 4.60 12.35
C ARG A 132 -1.48 5.35 11.84
N PHE A 133 -2.16 4.80 10.85
CA PHE A 133 -3.39 5.37 10.32
C PHE A 133 -4.45 4.28 10.21
N ARG A 134 -5.71 4.68 10.40
CA ARG A 134 -6.85 3.81 10.18
C ARG A 134 -7.37 4.01 8.75
N VAL A 135 -7.62 2.93 8.04
CA VAL A 135 -8.24 2.95 6.72
C VAL A 135 -9.71 3.35 6.87
N VAL A 136 -10.12 4.40 6.19
CA VAL A 136 -11.50 4.90 6.23
C VAL A 136 -12.23 4.58 4.94
N ASN A 137 -11.55 4.71 3.81
CA ASN A 137 -12.15 4.48 2.51
C ASN A 137 -11.11 3.95 1.53
N ILE A 138 -11.57 3.14 0.57
CA ILE A 138 -10.74 2.58 -0.49
C ILE A 138 -11.43 2.91 -1.80
N LYS A 139 -10.74 3.64 -2.68
CA LYS A 139 -11.26 4.04 -3.98
C LYS A 139 -10.59 3.23 -5.08
N TYR A 140 -11.39 2.88 -6.09
CA TYR A 140 -10.93 2.26 -7.33
C TYR A 140 -11.33 3.18 -8.49
N PRO A 141 -10.54 4.23 -8.78
CA PRO A 141 -10.89 5.17 -9.83
C PRO A 141 -10.92 4.46 -11.20
N PRO A 142 -11.83 4.87 -12.10
CA PRO A 142 -11.85 4.34 -13.46
C PRO A 142 -10.57 4.73 -14.21
N VAL A 143 -10.09 3.86 -15.09
CA VAL A 143 -8.91 4.12 -15.93
C VAL A 143 -9.17 5.38 -16.78
N PRO A 144 -8.32 6.41 -16.69
CA PRO A 144 -8.47 7.64 -17.48
C PRO A 144 -8.30 7.34 -18.97
N ASN A 145 -9.15 7.94 -19.81
CA ASN A 145 -9.02 7.82 -21.28
C ASN A 145 -7.82 8.61 -21.82
N GLU A 146 -7.43 9.70 -21.15
CA GLU A 146 -6.30 10.56 -21.51
C GLU A 146 -5.54 10.92 -20.23
N GLN A 147 -4.21 10.80 -20.26
CA GLN A 147 -3.31 11.30 -19.22
C GLN A 147 -2.46 12.40 -19.83
N LYS A 148 -2.44 13.58 -19.20
CA LYS A 148 -1.49 14.63 -19.57
C LYS A 148 -0.08 14.13 -19.30
N GLU A 149 0.89 14.46 -20.14
CA GLU A 149 2.28 13.97 -20.00
C GLU A 149 2.91 14.32 -18.65
N ASP A 150 2.49 15.44 -18.03
CA ASP A 150 2.98 15.90 -16.72
C ASP A 150 2.11 15.44 -15.53
N ALA A 151 1.06 14.64 -15.76
CA ALA A 151 0.20 14.17 -14.68
C ALA A 151 0.84 13.02 -13.90
N LYS A 152 0.46 12.90 -12.62
CA LYS A 152 0.81 11.73 -11.82
C LYS A 152 0.31 10.45 -12.53
N PRO A 153 1.12 9.36 -12.54
CA PRO A 153 0.67 8.07 -13.05
C PRO A 153 -0.64 7.64 -12.41
N PHE A 154 -1.53 7.03 -13.20
CA PHE A 154 -2.81 6.54 -12.70
C PHE A 154 -2.61 5.51 -11.59
N ALA A 155 -3.25 5.77 -10.45
CA ALA A 155 -3.33 4.86 -9.31
C ALA A 155 -4.59 3.99 -9.42
N PRO A 156 -4.48 2.67 -9.64
CA PRO A 156 -5.64 1.77 -9.75
C PRO A 156 -6.42 1.61 -8.44
N MET A 157 -5.77 1.92 -7.32
CA MET A 157 -6.34 1.89 -5.98
C MET A 157 -5.78 3.09 -5.21
N GLU A 158 -6.65 3.76 -4.46
CA GLU A 158 -6.27 4.82 -3.52
C GLU A 158 -6.84 4.49 -2.14
N ILE A 159 -6.02 4.66 -1.11
CA ILE A 159 -6.44 4.45 0.28
C ILE A 159 -6.58 5.82 0.94
N ILE A 160 -7.74 6.05 1.56
CA ILE A 160 -7.98 7.24 2.37
C ILE A 160 -7.98 6.81 3.83
N GLY A 161 -7.11 7.42 4.63
CA GLY A 161 -6.98 7.13 6.05
C GLY A 161 -7.32 8.32 6.96
N GLU A 162 -7.21 8.07 8.26
CA GLU A 162 -7.28 9.07 9.33
C GLU A 162 -6.23 8.78 10.41
N THR A 163 -5.82 9.83 11.13
CA THR A 163 -4.88 9.77 12.26
C THR A 163 -5.46 10.32 13.56
N SER A 164 -6.77 10.62 13.58
CA SER A 164 -7.44 11.33 14.68
C SER A 164 -7.95 10.45 15.83
N GLY A 165 -7.80 9.13 15.74
CA GLY A 165 -8.24 8.19 16.78
C GLY A 165 -7.14 7.85 17.78
N ASP A 166 -7.54 7.37 18.96
CA ASP A 166 -6.59 6.92 19.99
C ASP A 166 -5.66 5.82 19.45
N GLY A 167 -4.37 5.93 19.75
CA GLY A 167 -3.33 5.02 19.27
C GLY A 167 -2.93 5.20 17.79
N LEU A 168 -3.48 6.20 17.08
CA LEU A 168 -3.10 6.57 15.72
C LEU A 168 -2.10 7.75 15.71
N GLY A 169 -1.55 8.09 14.55
CA GLY A 169 -0.45 9.05 14.48
C GLY A 169 0.90 8.39 14.72
N LEU A 170 1.88 9.14 15.21
CA LEU A 170 3.21 8.59 15.42
C LEU A 170 3.20 7.65 16.64
N PRO A 171 3.85 6.47 16.57
CA PRO A 171 3.98 5.60 17.73
C PRO A 171 4.60 6.29 18.96
N SER A 172 5.51 7.24 18.74
CA SER A 172 6.18 8.02 19.79
C SER A 172 5.23 8.85 20.66
N TRP A 173 4.02 9.15 20.19
CA TRP A 173 3.02 9.92 20.93
C TRP A 173 2.38 9.14 22.09
N TRP A 174 2.40 7.81 22.03
CA TRP A 174 1.59 6.97 22.91
C TRP A 174 2.38 6.30 24.05
N GLY A 175 3.69 6.54 24.11
CA GLY A 175 4.60 5.81 25.01
C GLY A 175 4.77 4.33 24.63
N ASP A 176 5.71 3.67 25.30
CA ASP A 176 5.95 2.22 25.22
C ASP A 176 5.07 1.44 26.23
#